data_AF-A0A7K3KP68-F1
#
_entry.id   AF-A0A7K3KP68-F1
#
_cell.length_a   1.000
_cell.length_b   1.000
_cell.length_c   1.000
_cell.angle_alpha   90.00
_cell.angle_beta   90.00
_cell.angle_gamma   90.00
#
_symmetry.space_group_name_H-M   'P 1'
#
loop_
_entity.id
_entity.type
_entity.pdbx_description
1 polymer ?
#
loop_
_entity_poly.entity_id
_entity_poly.type
_entity_poly.pdbx_seq_one_letter_code
_entity_poly.pdbx_strand_id
1 'polypeptide(L)' 'MATIDVDRLREYLVDYCGTAMFGGFPAALLDLAEVESMDGYELCRKAESLGIDLHQFEVE' A
#
# COMPACT_ATOMS: atom_id res chain seq x y z
N MET A 1 -0.92 8.37 19.61
CA MET A 1 -1.51 7.41 18.64
C MET A 1 -1.32 8.08 17.31
N ALA A 2 -0.26 7.73 16.58
CA ALA A 2 -0.06 8.27 15.25
C ALA A 2 -1.22 7.77 14.38
N THR A 3 -1.92 8.69 13.73
CA THR A 3 -2.99 8.34 12.81
C THR A 3 -2.32 8.12 11.47
N ILE A 4 -2.52 6.98 10.83
CA ILE A 4 -1.97 6.73 9.49
C ILE A 4 -3.01 7.21 8.48
N ASP A 5 -2.57 7.98 7.49
CA ASP A 5 -3.35 8.32 6.31
C ASP A 5 -3.46 7.08 5.41
N VAL A 6 -4.53 6.33 5.66
CA VAL A 6 -4.86 5.10 4.94
C VAL A 6 -5.16 5.38 3.47
N ASP A 7 -5.78 6.52 3.15
CA ASP A 7 -6.11 6.88 1.78
C ASP A 7 -4.83 7.12 0.97
N ARG A 8 -3.87 7.86 1.54
CA ARG A 8 -2.57 8.09 0.92
C ARG A 8 -1.74 6.80 0.80
N LEU A 9 -1.81 5.93 1.81
CA LEU A 9 -1.16 4.62 1.75
C LEU A 9 -1.76 3.75 0.64
N ARG A 10 -3.08 3.77 0.47
CA ARG A 10 -3.78 3.06 -0.59
C ARG A 10 -3.37 3.59 -1.96
N GLU A 11 -3.41 4.90 -2.18
CA GLU A 11 -2.96 5.50 -3.45
C GLU A 11 -1.51 5.13 -3.78
N TYR A 12 -0.62 5.13 -2.79
CA TYR A 12 0.76 4.72 -2.98
C TYR A 12 0.89 3.26 -3.41
N LEU A 13 0.16 2.35 -2.75
CA LEU A 13 0.16 0.93 -3.10
C LEU A 13 -0.46 0.69 -4.49
N VAL A 14 -1.53 1.42 -4.84
CA VAL A 14 -2.17 1.38 -6.16
C VAL A 14 -1.17 1.79 -7.26
N ASP A 15 -0.47 2.91 -7.07
CA ASP A 15 0.53 3.41 -8.01
C ASP A 15 1.75 2.48 -8.12
N TYR A 16 2.18 1.93 -6.98
CA TYR A 16 3.25 0.93 -6.91
C TYR A 16 2.88 -0.34 -7.70
N CYS A 17 1.65 -0.84 -7.56
CA CYS A 17 1.15 -1.97 -8.34
C CYS A 17 1.04 -1.65 -9.84
N GLY A 18 0.54 -0.47 -10.19
CA GLY A 18 0.45 -0.01 -11.58
C GLY A 18 1.82 0.03 -12.26
N THR A 19 2.83 0.55 -11.55
CA THR A 19 4.22 0.60 -12.02
C THR A 19 4.84 -0.81 -12.09
N ALA A 20 4.58 -1.67 -11.11
CA ALA A 20 5.10 -3.04 -11.07
C ALA A 20 4.50 -3.97 -12.12
N MET A 21 3.22 -3.82 -12.47
CA MET A 21 2.57 -4.54 -13.58
C MET A 21 3.30 -4.30 -14.91
N PHE A 22 3.80 -3.08 -15.13
CA PHE A 22 4.56 -2.76 -16.34
C PHE A 22 5.99 -3.30 -16.32
N GLY A 23 6.55 -3.56 -15.12
CA GLY A 23 7.92 -4.03 -14.91
C GLY A 23 8.09 -5.55 -14.76
N GLY A 24 7.01 -6.33 -14.75
CA GLY A 24 7.07 -7.79 -14.53
C GLY A 24 7.57 -8.19 -13.15
N PHE A 25 7.48 -7.29 -12.17
CA PHE A 25 7.98 -7.49 -10.81
C PHE A 25 6.97 -8.30 -9.97
N PRO A 26 7.41 -9.10 -8.97
CA PRO A 26 6.53 -9.88 -8.11
C PRO A 26 5.46 -9.08 -7.34
N ALA A 27 5.56 -7.75 -7.26
CA ALA A 27 4.49 -6.89 -6.77
C ALA A 27 3.24 -6.87 -7.69
N ALA A 28 3.35 -7.37 -8.93
CA ALA A 28 2.21 -7.62 -9.82
C ALA A 28 1.30 -8.77 -9.34
N LEU A 29 1.71 -9.54 -8.32
CA LEU A 29 0.82 -10.49 -7.61
C LEU A 29 -0.12 -9.80 -6.62
N LEU A 30 0.16 -8.55 -6.29
CA LEU A 30 -0.74 -7.76 -5.45
C LEU A 30 -1.89 -7.29 -6.34
N ASP A 31 -3.06 -7.92 -6.19
CA ASP A 31 -4.24 -7.49 -6.92
C ASP A 31 -4.63 -6.08 -6.49
N LEU A 32 -4.66 -5.16 -7.46
CA LEU A 32 -5.08 -3.78 -7.25
C LEU A 32 -6.47 -3.71 -6.57
N ALA A 33 -7.37 -4.59 -6.99
CA ALA A 33 -8.69 -4.73 -6.40
C ALA A 33 -8.65 -5.17 -4.92
N GLU A 34 -7.65 -5.95 -4.51
CA GLU A 34 -7.45 -6.33 -3.11
C GLU A 34 -7.01 -5.11 -2.29
N VAL A 35 -6.08 -4.29 -2.80
CA VAL A 35 -5.61 -3.05 -2.15
C VAL A 35 -6.73 -2.03 -1.99
N GLU A 36 -7.57 -1.87 -3.01
CA GLU A 36 -8.74 -1.00 -2.97
C GLU A 36 -9.79 -1.48 -1.96
N SER A 37 -9.93 -2.80 -1.78
CA SER A 37 -10.90 -3.40 -0.87
C SER A 37 -10.39 -3.60 0.56
N MET A 38 -9.07 -3.54 0.79
CA MET A 38 -8.45 -3.75 2.11
C MET A 38 -8.80 -2.62 3.08
N ASP A 39 -9.03 -3.00 4.33
CA ASP A 39 -9.17 -2.04 5.43
C ASP A 39 -7.82 -1.40 5.78
N GLY A 40 -7.85 -0.24 6.45
CA GLY A 40 -6.63 0.51 6.78
C GLY A 40 -5.58 -0.27 7.57
N TYR A 41 -6.01 -1.19 8.43
CA TYR A 41 -5.10 -2.09 9.15
C TYR A 41 -4.46 -3.14 8.24
N GLU A 42 -5.21 -3.69 7.28
CA GLU A 42 -4.70 -4.67 6.33
C GLU A 42 -3.72 -4.01 5.35
N LEU A 43 -4.03 -2.80 4.88
CA LEU A 43 -3.13 -1.97 4.09
C LEU A 43 -1.80 -1.73 4.83
N CYS A 44 -1.87 -1.36 6.11
CA CYS A 44 -0.67 -1.15 6.93
C CYS A 44 0.20 -2.41 6.99
N ARG A 45 -0.40 -3.57 7.32
CA ARG A 45 0.34 -4.84 7.37
C ARG A 45 0.91 -5.26 6.02
N LYS A 46 0.16 -5.02 4.94
CA LYS A 46 0.61 -5.34 3.58
C LYS A 46 1.80 -4.47 3.20
N ALA A 47 1.74 -3.17 3.51
CA ALA A 47 2.81 -2.23 3.28
C ALA A 47 4.08 -2.61 4.05
N GLU A 48 3.98 -2.93 5.35
CA GLU A 48 5.12 -3.43 6.13
C GLU A 48 5.70 -4.72 5.53
N SER A 49 4.85 -5.65 5.08
CA SER A 49 5.30 -6.89 4.42
C SER A 49 6.01 -6.64 3.08
N LEU A 50 5.72 -5.51 2.43
CA LEU A 50 6.39 -5.07 1.21
C LEU A 50 7.67 -4.26 1.51
N GLY A 51 7.97 -3.99 2.79
CA GLY A 51 9.09 -3.16 3.22
C GLY A 51 8.84 -1.66 3.05
N ILE A 52 7.58 -1.25 2.92
CA ILE A 52 7.18 0.16 2.84
C ILE A 52 7.10 0.70 4.26
N ASP A 53 7.78 1.83 4.48
CA ASP A 53 7.77 2.50 5.78
C ASP A 53 6.43 3.21 6.01
N LEU A 54 5.73 2.89 7.10
CA LEU A 54 4.44 3.51 7.43
C LEU A 54 4.59 4.92 7.99
N HIS A 55 5.76 5.28 8.54
CA HIS A 55 6.00 6.61 9.11
C HIS A 55 5.78 7.74 8.10
N GLN A 56 6.01 7.49 6.81
CA GLN A 56 5.79 8.48 5.75
C GLN A 56 4.31 8.84 5.53
N PHE A 57 3.40 8.03 6.07
CA PHE A 57 1.95 8.21 5.99
C PHE A 57 1.34 8.63 7.34
N GLU A 58 2.14 8.87 8.37
CA GLU A 58 1.62 9.40 9.63
C GLU A 58 1.08 10.82 9.44
N VAL A 59 -0.09 11.07 10.00
CA VAL A 59 -0.74 12.38 10.11
C VAL A 59 -0.90 12.75 11.58
N GLU A 60 -0.56 14.00 11.91
CA GLU A 60 -0.68 14.61 13.24
C GLU A 60 -2.09 15.12 13.54
#